data_AF-A0A6P1NI52-F1
#
_entry.id   AF-A0A6P1NI52-F1
#
_cell.length_a   1.000
_cell.length_b   1.000
_cell.length_c   1.000
_cell.angle_alpha   90.00
_cell.angle_beta   90.00
_cell.angle_gamma   90.00
#
_symmetry.space_group_name_H-M   'P 1'
#
loop_
_entity.id
_entity.type
_entity.pdbx_description
1 polymer ?
#
loop_
_entity_poly.entity_id
_entity_poly.type
_entity_poly.pdbx_seq_one_letter_code
_entity_poly.pdbx_strand_id
1 'polypeptide(L)'
;MENIEEKLGAVVRSLRQAAGMTQEQLAQALTGEGWAARQNTIAKLENGLRPTTVAELYVIARVFNVEARDIYALTDPPEVEDEDGAAKFALRQGLAMKRAQLKTDRSQIAALDAEMNYLRAAVMELERDIRDLEEQLGEHSEEA
;
A
#
# COMPACT_ATOMS: atom_id res chain seq x y z
N MET A 1 27.15 12.35 13.87
CA MET A 1 26.29 11.48 14.67
C MET A 1 25.00 11.39 13.88
N GLU A 2 24.74 10.23 13.27
CA GLU A 2 23.57 10.04 12.40
C GLU A 2 22.31 10.31 13.22
N ASN A 3 21.43 11.18 12.72
CA ASN A 3 20.31 11.67 13.52
C ASN A 3 19.19 10.61 13.55
N ILE A 4 18.57 10.36 14.70
CA ILE A 4 17.54 9.31 14.84
C ILE A 4 16.37 9.55 13.88
N GLU A 5 16.04 10.81 13.60
CA GLU A 5 15.03 11.20 12.62
C GLU A 5 15.41 10.82 11.19
N GLU A 6 16.69 10.85 10.82
CA GLU A 6 17.17 10.46 9.49
C GLU A 6 17.00 8.94 9.29
N LYS A 7 17.40 8.15 10.30
CA LYS A 7 17.24 6.69 10.27
C LYS A 7 15.76 6.30 10.23
N LEU A 8 14.92 6.93 11.05
CA LEU A 8 13.47 6.74 11.02
C LEU A 8 12.89 7.10 9.64
N GLY A 9 13.29 8.25 9.10
CA GLY A 9 12.88 8.69 7.78
C GLY A 9 13.24 7.68 6.69
N ALA A 10 14.45 7.11 6.74
CA ALA A 10 14.89 6.09 5.80
C ALA A 10 14.05 4.80 5.90
N VAL A 11 13.75 4.33 7.11
CA VAL A 11 12.90 3.15 7.32
C VAL A 11 11.49 3.36 6.75
N VAL A 12 10.88 4.52 7.03
CA VAL A 12 9.54 4.84 6.52
C VAL A 12 9.55 4.94 4.99
N ARG A 13 10.61 5.52 4.41
CA ARG A 13 10.81 5.55 2.95
C ARG A 13 10.88 4.15 2.36
N SER A 14 11.64 3.24 2.97
CA SER A 14 11.75 1.85 2.51
C SER A 14 10.42 1.11 2.60
N LEU A 15 9.67 1.26 3.70
CA LEU A 15 8.33 0.67 3.85
C LEU A 15 7.38 1.22 2.78
N ARG A 16 7.41 2.53 2.53
CA ARG A 16 6.62 3.17 1.47
C ARG A 16 6.93 2.60 0.09
N GLN A 17 8.22 2.50 -0.24
CA GLN A 17 8.67 1.97 -1.53
C GLN A 17 8.30 0.49 -1.69
N ALA A 18 8.47 -0.32 -0.64
CA ALA A 18 8.06 -1.72 -0.63
C ALA A 18 6.53 -1.88 -0.77
N ALA A 19 5.75 -0.93 -0.24
CA ALA A 19 4.30 -0.91 -0.45
C ALA A 19 3.88 -0.38 -1.84
N GLY A 20 4.83 0.02 -2.70
CA GLY A 20 4.55 0.60 -4.02
C GLY A 20 3.92 2.00 -3.98
N MET A 21 4.04 2.71 -2.85
CA MET A 21 3.34 3.99 -2.63
C MET A 21 4.20 5.20 -3.03
N THR A 22 3.57 6.23 -3.60
CA THR A 22 4.13 7.58 -3.69
C THR A 22 4.03 8.30 -2.33
N GLN A 23 4.78 9.39 -2.15
CA GLN A 23 4.70 10.19 -0.91
C GLN A 23 3.30 10.78 -0.69
N GLU A 24 2.61 11.16 -1.76
CA GLU A 24 1.23 11.65 -1.69
C GLU A 24 0.25 10.53 -1.28
N GLN A 25 0.39 9.33 -1.85
CA GLN A 25 -0.42 8.18 -1.45
C GLN A 25 -0.21 7.80 0.03
N LEU A 26 1.03 7.85 0.52
CA LEU A 26 1.30 7.65 1.94
C LEU A 26 0.64 8.73 2.81
N ALA A 27 0.72 10.00 2.39
CA ALA A 27 0.06 11.10 3.11
C ALA A 27 -1.46 10.90 3.22
N GLN A 28 -2.10 10.46 2.13
CA GLN A 28 -3.52 10.14 2.10
C GLN A 28 -3.87 8.97 3.03
N ALA A 29 -3.08 7.88 2.99
CA ALA A 29 -3.28 6.73 3.87
C ALA A 29 -3.17 7.10 5.36
N LEU A 30 -2.17 7.90 5.72
CA LEU A 30 -1.99 8.37 7.10
C LEU A 30 -3.13 9.30 7.55
N THR A 31 -3.61 10.15 6.63
CA THR A 31 -4.78 11.02 6.89
C THR A 31 -6.04 10.20 7.14
N GLY A 32 -6.24 9.11 6.38
CA GLY A 32 -7.33 8.16 6.61
C GLY A 32 -7.28 7.46 7.97
N GLU A 33 -6.08 7.29 8.54
CA GLU A 33 -5.85 6.70 9.87
C GLU A 33 -5.83 7.75 11.00
N GLY A 34 -6.21 9.00 10.71
CA GLY A 34 -6.39 10.06 11.71
C GLY A 34 -5.18 10.99 11.90
N TRP A 35 -4.13 10.89 11.07
CA TRP A 35 -3.01 11.83 11.07
C TRP A 35 -2.99 12.68 9.80
N ALA A 36 -3.38 13.95 9.92
CA ALA A 36 -3.50 14.91 8.80
C ALA A 36 -2.13 15.25 8.15
N ALA A 37 -1.59 14.32 7.38
CA ALA A 37 -0.34 14.44 6.66
C ALA A 37 -0.55 15.00 5.25
N ARG A 38 0.48 15.67 4.71
CA ARG A 38 0.55 16.12 3.31
C ARG A 38 1.82 15.56 2.68
N GLN A 39 1.93 15.50 1.35
CA GLN A 39 3.15 15.04 0.68
C GLN A 39 4.43 15.69 1.22
N ASN A 40 4.44 17.02 1.42
CA ASN A 40 5.61 17.73 1.94
C ASN A 40 5.95 17.31 3.40
N THR A 41 4.93 16.97 4.19
CA THR A 41 5.10 16.42 5.54
C THR A 41 5.82 15.08 5.49
N ILE A 42 5.45 14.22 4.53
CA ILE A 42 6.11 12.93 4.29
C ILE A 42 7.53 13.14 3.80
N ALA A 43 7.75 14.04 2.84
CA ALA A 43 9.08 14.35 2.35
C ALA A 43 10.02 14.84 3.47
N LYS A 44 9.54 15.70 4.38
CA LYS A 44 10.33 16.14 5.53
C LYS A 44 10.62 15.01 6.51
N LEU A 45 9.62 14.17 6.79
CA LEU A 45 9.79 13.00 7.65
C LEU A 45 10.83 12.03 7.07
N GLU A 46 10.72 11.71 5.79
CA GLU A 46 11.61 10.76 5.11
C GLU A 46 13.06 11.25 5.00
N ASN A 47 13.29 12.56 5.14
CA ASN A 47 14.62 13.16 5.14
C ASN A 47 15.11 13.53 6.55
N GLY A 48 14.40 13.12 7.61
CA GLY A 48 14.76 13.45 8.99
C GLY A 48 14.68 14.95 9.33
N LEU A 49 14.04 15.75 8.49
CA LEU A 49 13.93 17.22 8.65
C LEU A 49 12.85 17.63 9.66
N ARG A 50 12.19 16.66 10.29
CA ARG A 50 11.23 16.90 11.36
C ARG A 50 11.20 15.75 12.36
N PRO A 51 10.95 16.04 13.64
CA PRO A 51 10.68 15.00 14.62
C PRO A 51 9.37 14.29 14.31
N THR A 52 9.34 13.00 14.62
CA THR A 52 8.16 12.14 14.54
C THR A 52 7.78 11.71 15.95
N THR A 53 6.55 12.00 16.35
CA THR A 53 6.04 11.64 17.68
C THR A 53 5.67 10.17 17.76
N VAL A 54 5.54 9.63 18.97
CA VAL A 54 5.10 8.24 19.19
C VAL A 54 3.70 7.99 18.61
N ALA A 55 2.79 8.97 18.69
CA ALA A 55 1.46 8.87 18.10
C ALA A 55 1.53 8.75 16.57
N GLU A 56 2.37 9.55 15.92
CA GLU A 56 2.59 9.48 14.47
C GLU A 56 3.23 8.15 14.07
N LEU A 57 4.22 7.67 14.84
CA LEU A 57 4.84 6.37 14.64
C LEU A 57 3.82 5.23 14.71
N TYR A 58 2.88 5.30 15.66
CA TYR A 58 1.81 4.32 15.79
C TYR A 58 0.88 4.30 14.57
N VAL A 59 0.52 5.49 14.05
CA VAL A 59 -0.30 5.61 12.83
C VAL A 59 0.44 5.07 11.60
N ILE A 60 1.75 5.36 11.47
CA ILE A 60 2.61 4.79 10.42
C ILE A 60 2.63 3.27 10.48
N ALA A 61 2.80 2.70 11.67
CA ALA A 61 2.82 1.26 11.88
C ALA A 61 1.51 0.59 11.42
N ARG A 62 0.36 1.20 11.72
CA ARG A 62 -0.96 0.74 11.25
C ARG A 62 -1.11 0.80 9.74
N VAL A 63 -0.67 1.89 9.10
CA VAL A 63 -0.72 2.00 7.62
C VAL A 63 0.06 0.86 6.96
N PHE A 64 1.23 0.50 7.49
CA PHE A 64 2.05 -0.57 6.94
C PHE A 64 1.74 -1.98 7.49
N ASN A 65 0.81 -2.10 8.45
CA ASN A 65 0.50 -3.35 9.13
C ASN A 65 1.74 -4.03 9.74
N VAL A 66 2.58 -3.23 10.39
CA VAL A 66 3.78 -3.63 11.13
C VAL A 66 3.64 -3.18 12.58
N GLU A 67 4.50 -3.66 13.47
CA GLU A 67 4.50 -3.19 14.86
C GLU A 67 5.42 -1.97 15.00
N ALA A 68 5.04 -0.99 15.83
CA ALA A 68 5.85 0.22 16.02
C ALA A 68 7.28 -0.10 16.52
N ARG A 69 7.44 -1.18 17.30
CA ARG A 69 8.76 -1.67 17.74
C ARG A 69 9.63 -2.18 16.59
N ASP A 70 9.03 -2.69 15.52
CA ASP A 70 9.78 -3.16 14.34
C ASP A 70 10.34 -1.96 13.59
N ILE A 71 9.56 -0.87 13.48
CA ILE A 71 10.05 0.38 12.90
C ILE A 71 11.22 0.93 13.72
N TYR A 72 11.09 0.98 15.05
CA TYR A 72 12.16 1.46 15.92
C TYR A 72 13.42 0.57 15.86
N ALA A 73 13.27 -0.75 15.88
CA ALA A 73 14.40 -1.67 15.78
C ALA A 73 15.17 -1.50 14.46
N LEU A 74 14.51 -1.06 13.38
CA LEU A 74 15.16 -0.74 12.11
C LEU A 74 15.93 0.59 12.15
N THR A 75 15.57 1.50 13.06
CA THR A 75 16.27 2.77 13.23
C THR A 75 17.52 2.64 14.09
N ASP A 76 17.52 1.73 15.06
CA ASP A 76 18.70 1.49 15.88
C ASP A 76 18.81 -0.03 16.06
N PRO A 77 19.40 -0.73 15.07
CA PRO A 77 19.54 -2.16 15.17
C PRO A 77 20.35 -2.47 16.43
N PRO A 78 19.87 -3.35 17.32
CA PRO A 78 20.61 -3.68 18.52
C PRO A 78 22.01 -4.16 18.13
N GLU A 79 23.04 -3.75 18.88
CA GLU A 79 24.34 -4.42 18.83
C GLU A 79 24.11 -5.86 19.28
N VAL A 80 23.87 -6.73 18.31
CA VAL A 80 23.68 -8.15 18.51
C VAL A 80 25.07 -8.77 18.60
N GLU A 81 25.50 -9.04 19.83
CA GLU A 81 26.79 -9.68 20.11
C GLU A 81 26.82 -11.14 19.65
N ASP A 82 25.66 -11.76 19.37
CA ASP A 82 25.54 -13.13 18.87
C ASP A 82 24.85 -13.25 17.50
N GLU A 83 25.24 -14.30 16.74
CA GLU A 83 24.71 -14.57 15.40
C GLU A 83 23.20 -14.85 15.40
N ASP A 84 22.65 -15.35 16.51
CA ASP A 84 21.23 -15.70 16.65
C ASP A 84 20.34 -14.45 16.73
N GLY A 85 20.79 -13.41 17.44
CA GLY A 85 20.14 -12.11 17.50
C GLY A 85 20.09 -11.43 16.13
N ALA A 86 21.21 -11.45 15.39
CA ALA A 86 21.29 -10.91 14.03
C ALA A 86 20.34 -11.62 13.06
N ALA A 87 20.28 -12.96 13.13
CA ALA A 87 19.38 -13.75 12.30
C ALA A 87 17.90 -13.46 12.59
N LYS A 88 17.51 -13.37 13.87
CA LYS A 88 16.13 -13.03 14.29
C LYS A 88 15.74 -11.62 13.85
N PHE A 89 16.66 -10.67 13.92
CA PHE A 89 16.44 -9.30 13.46
C PHE A 89 16.19 -9.26 11.94
N ALA A 90 17.05 -9.90 11.16
CA ALA A 90 16.89 -10.00 9.71
C ALA A 90 15.55 -10.66 9.32
N LEU A 91 15.15 -11.72 10.04
CA LEU A 91 13.88 -12.40 9.80
C LEU A 91 12.67 -11.48 10.09
N ARG A 92 12.69 -10.71 11.19
CA ARG A 92 11.63 -9.74 11.49
C ARG A 92 11.53 -8.64 10.45
N GLN A 93 12.67 -8.11 10.01
CA GLN A 93 12.72 -7.13 8.92
C GLN A 93 12.09 -7.70 7.64
N GLY A 94 12.50 -8.91 7.25
CA GLY A 94 11.94 -9.61 6.09
C GLY A 94 10.42 -9.81 6.20
N LEU A 95 9.93 -10.23 7.37
CA LEU A 95 8.50 -10.39 7.64
C LEU A 95 7.72 -9.07 7.54
N ALA A 96 8.26 -7.98 8.09
CA ALA A 96 7.63 -6.66 8.01
C ALA A 96 7.48 -6.20 6.55
N MET A 97 8.53 -6.36 5.73
CA MET A 97 8.49 -6.01 4.31
C MET A 97 7.49 -6.88 3.53
N LYS A 98 7.45 -8.20 3.80
CA LYS A 98 6.47 -9.10 3.15
C LYS A 98 5.03 -8.78 3.57
N ARG A 99 4.78 -8.37 4.81
CA ARG A 99 3.45 -7.95 5.28
C ARG A 99 2.97 -6.67 4.61
N ALA A 100 3.85 -5.68 4.46
CA ALA A 100 3.55 -4.45 3.74
C ALA A 100 3.19 -4.75 2.28
N GLN A 101 3.99 -5.57 1.59
CA GLN A 101 3.70 -5.98 0.21
C GLN A 101 2.36 -6.74 0.11
N LEU A 102 2.11 -7.70 1.00
CA LEU A 102 0.87 -8.50 0.99
C LEU A 102 -0.39 -7.62 1.12
N LYS A 103 -0.33 -6.53 1.89
CA LYS A 103 -1.44 -5.57 2.01
C LYS A 103 -1.70 -4.88 0.67
N THR A 104 -0.66 -4.45 -0.03
CA THR A 104 -0.77 -3.82 -1.36
C THR A 104 -1.35 -4.80 -2.38
N ASP A 105 -0.81 -6.01 -2.46
CA ASP A 105 -1.25 -7.01 -3.44
C ASP A 105 -2.73 -7.37 -3.23
N ARG A 106 -3.17 -7.48 -1.98
CA ARG A 106 -4.59 -7.71 -1.66
C ARG A 106 -5.50 -6.58 -2.13
N SER A 107 -5.08 -5.34 -1.95
CA SER A 107 -5.85 -4.19 -2.43
C SER A 107 -5.91 -4.15 -3.96
N GLN A 108 -4.83 -4.53 -4.65
CA GLN A 108 -4.80 -4.63 -6.12
C GLN A 108 -5.73 -5.74 -6.63
N ILE A 109 -5.72 -6.91 -5.99
CA ILE A 109 -6.65 -7.99 -6.31
C ILE A 109 -8.11 -7.51 -6.18
N ALA A 110 -8.45 -6.85 -5.08
CA ALA A 110 -9.81 -6.34 -4.88
C ALA A 110 -10.23 -5.30 -5.95
N ALA A 111 -9.30 -4.45 -6.39
CA ALA A 111 -9.57 -3.48 -7.45
C ALA A 111 -9.78 -4.16 -8.81
N LEU A 112 -8.93 -5.13 -9.16
CA LEU A 112 -9.07 -5.93 -10.38
C LEU A 112 -10.36 -6.74 -10.39
N ASP A 113 -10.76 -7.31 -9.25
CA ASP A 113 -12.04 -8.03 -9.12
C ASP A 113 -13.24 -7.11 -9.39
N ALA A 114 -13.20 -5.87 -8.88
CA ALA A 114 -14.24 -4.88 -9.14
C ALA A 114 -14.31 -4.49 -10.63
N GLU A 115 -13.15 -4.30 -11.28
CA GLU A 115 -13.07 -4.01 -12.72
C GLU A 115 -13.56 -5.19 -13.57
N MET A 116 -13.16 -6.42 -13.23
CA MET A 116 -13.63 -7.63 -13.90
C MET A 116 -15.15 -7.78 -13.81
N ASN A 117 -15.74 -7.48 -12.66
CA ASN A 117 -17.19 -7.52 -12.48
C ASN A 117 -17.90 -6.46 -13.33
N TYR A 118 -17.34 -5.25 -13.42
CA TYR A 118 -17.86 -4.20 -14.29
C TYR A 118 -17.82 -4.62 -15.77
N LEU A 119 -16.68 -5.13 -16.24
CA LEU A 119 -16.52 -5.56 -17.63
C LEU A 119 -17.43 -6.74 -17.97
N ARG A 120 -17.63 -7.70 -17.05
CA ARG A 120 -18.59 -8.79 -17.23
C ARG A 120 -20.02 -8.28 -17.40
N ALA A 121 -20.43 -7.28 -16.62
CA ALA A 121 -21.74 -6.65 -16.76
C ALA A 121 -21.91 -5.99 -18.13
N ALA A 122 -20.90 -5.24 -18.57
CA ALA A 122 -20.90 -4.59 -19.89
C ALA A 122 -20.96 -5.61 -21.04
N VAL A 123 -20.25 -6.74 -20.94
CA VAL A 123 -20.33 -7.82 -21.93
C VAL A 123 -21.73 -8.40 -22.01
N MET A 124 -22.38 -8.67 -20.87
CA MET A 124 -23.75 -9.19 -20.85
C MET A 124 -24.76 -8.23 -21.49
N GLU A 125 -24.57 -6.93 -21.32
CA GLU A 125 -25.40 -5.89 -21.96
C GLU A 125 -25.20 -5.89 -23.47
N LEU A 126 -23.96 -5.88 -23.95
CA LEU A 126 -23.65 -5.93 -25.38
C LEU A 126 -24.16 -7.22 -26.04
N GLU A 127 -24.02 -8.37 -25.37
CA GLU A 127 -24.54 -9.65 -25.87
C GLU A 127 -26.07 -9.62 -25.98
N ARG A 128 -26.76 -8.89 -25.11
CA ARG A 128 -28.21 -8.70 -25.20
C ARG A 128 -28.55 -7.80 -26.38
N ASP A 129 -27.88 -6.65 -26.50
CA ASP A 129 -28.14 -5.69 -27.58
C ASP A 129 -27.91 -6.33 -28.96
N ILE A 130 -26.86 -7.17 -29.09
CA ILE A 130 -26.59 -7.92 -30.33
C ILE A 130 -27.75 -8.85 -30.65
N ARG A 131 -28.26 -9.63 -29.68
CA ARG A 131 -29.40 -10.53 -29.91
C ARG A 131 -30.65 -9.77 -30.35
N ASP A 132 -30.95 -8.67 -29.68
CA ASP A 132 -32.13 -7.85 -29.97
C ASP A 132 -32.02 -7.26 -31.41
N LEU A 133 -30.82 -6.86 -31.85
CA LEU A 133 -30.57 -6.39 -33.22
C LEU A 133 -30.64 -7.52 -34.27
N GLU A 134 -30.13 -8.71 -33.94
CA GLU A 134 -30.20 -9.89 -34.81
C GLU A 134 -31.66 -10.32 -35.04
N GLU A 135 -32.52 -10.25 -34.01
CA GLU A 135 -33.96 -10.52 -34.11
C GLU A 135 -34.66 -9.52 -35.04
N GLN A 136 -34.43 -8.22 -34.86
CA GLN A 136 -34.98 -7.17 -35.73
C GLN A 136 -34.58 -7.34 -37.20
N LEU A 137 -33.33 -7.74 -37.45
CA LEU A 137 -32.84 -7.96 -38.81
C LEU A 137 -33.53 -9.17 -39.47
N GLY A 138 -33.81 -10.22 -38.70
CA GLY A 138 -34.56 -11.38 -39.15
C GLY A 138 -35.98 -11.04 -39.57
N GLU A 139 -36.71 -10.31 -38.72
CA GLU A 139 -38.11 -9.89 -38.99
C GLU A 139 -38.21 -9.04 -40.27
N HIS A 140 -37.29 -8.09 -40.46
CA HIS A 140 -37.27 -7.26 -41.67
C HIS A 140 -36.88 -8.02 -42.94
N SER A 141 -36.25 -9.20 -42.84
CA SER A 141 -35.87 -10.02 -43.99
C SER A 141 -36.99 -10.94 -44.50
N GLU A 142 -37.99 -11.24 -43.66
CA GLU A 142 -39.14 -12.07 -44.04
C GLU A 142 -40.29 -11.28 -44.69
N GLU A 143 -40.28 -9.94 -44.57
CA GLU A 143 -41.29 -9.04 -45.15
C GLU A 143 -40.95 -8.54 -46.58
N ALA A 144 -39.78 -8.87 -47.13
CA ALA A 144 -39.28 -8.42 -48.44
C ALA A 144 -39.28 -9.52 -49.51
#